data_AF-A0A8T5MK99-F1
#
_entry.id   AF-A0A8T5MK99-F1
#
_cell.length_a   1.000
_cell.length_b   1.000
_cell.length_c   1.000
_cell.angle_alpha   90.00
_cell.angle_beta   90.00
_cell.angle_gamma   90.00
#
_symmetry.space_group_name_H-M   'P 1'
#
loop_
_entity.id
_entity.type
_entity.pdbx_description
1 polymer ?
#
loop_
_entity_poly.entity_id
_entity_poly.type
_entity_poly.pdbx_seq_one_letter_code
_entity_poly.pdbx_strand_id
1 'polypeptide(L)' 'FTFDFGSMPVGPEDGGVMNVYNRVIMSPAHAKIMLKTLEENLKNFEDRFGEIKLPEAEKGKAVVSSSDQVYIG' A
#
# COMPACT_ATOMS: atom_id res chain seq x y z
N PHE A 1 -15.01 4.83 8.46
CA PHE A 1 -13.97 4.12 7.70
C PHE A 1 -12.62 4.61 8.19
N THR A 2 -11.67 3.70 8.35
CA THR A 2 -10.37 3.97 8.96
C THR A 2 -9.29 3.38 8.09
N PHE A 3 -8.29 4.19 7.74
CA PHE A 3 -7.07 3.77 7.05
C PHE A 3 -5.89 4.07 7.96
N ASP A 4 -5.09 3.05 8.24
CA ASP A 4 -3.91 3.16 9.07
C ASP A 4 -2.66 3.06 8.18
N PHE A 5 -1.80 4.05 8.30
CA PHE A 5 -0.52 4.11 7.61
C PHE A 5 0.59 3.99 8.66
N GLY A 6 1.47 3.03 8.45
CA GLY A 6 2.49 2.66 9.42
C GLY A 6 3.60 1.84 8.79
N SER A 7 4.68 1.63 9.54
CA SER A 7 5.72 0.68 9.17
C SER A 7 5.41 -0.66 9.79
N MET A 8 5.57 -1.74 9.03
CA MET A 8 5.72 -3.07 9.62
C MET A 8 7.20 -3.20 10.02
N PRO A 9 7.54 -3.24 11.31
CA PRO A 9 8.91 -3.54 11.71
C PRO A 9 9.28 -4.93 11.21
N VAL A 10 10.42 -5.04 10.53
CA VAL A 10 10.94 -6.31 10.01
C VAL A 10 11.97 -6.84 10.99
N GLY A 11 11.55 -7.76 11.85
CA GLY A 11 12.41 -8.40 12.84
C GLY A 11 11.66 -9.47 13.63
N PRO A 12 12.30 -10.61 13.99
CA PRO A 12 11.64 -11.67 14.74
C PRO A 12 11.26 -11.26 16.17
N GLU A 13 11.88 -10.20 16.70
CA GLU A 13 11.63 -9.66 18.04
C GLU A 13 10.33 -8.83 18.14
N ASP A 14 9.85 -8.25 17.03
CA ASP A 14 8.83 -7.18 17.06
C ASP A 14 7.38 -7.71 16.95
N GLY A 15 7.18 -9.03 17.02
CA GLY A 15 5.85 -9.66 17.13
C GLY A 15 4.89 -9.42 15.97
N GLY A 16 5.36 -8.85 14.85
CA GLY A 16 4.54 -8.57 13.66
C GLY A 16 3.52 -7.44 13.85
N VAL A 17 3.67 -6.59 14.87
CA VAL A 17 2.74 -5.49 15.13
C VAL A 17 3.13 -4.27 14.29
N MET A 18 2.21 -3.80 13.46
CA MET A 18 2.40 -2.57 12.67
C MET A 18 2.45 -1.33 13.57
N ASN A 19 3.50 -0.53 13.42
CA ASN A 19 3.62 0.78 14.06
C ASN A 19 2.85 1.82 13.26
N VAL A 20 1.63 2.15 13.71
CA VAL A 20 0.77 3.14 13.04
C VAL A 20 1.27 4.55 13.35
N TYR A 21 1.67 5.29 12.32
CA TYR A 21 2.07 6.69 12.45
C TYR A 21 0.91 7.63 12.17
N ASN A 22 0.10 7.31 11.17
CA ASN A 22 -1.01 8.15 10.73
C ASN A 22 -2.29 7.34 10.59
N ARG A 23 -3.40 7.91 11.05
CA ARG A 23 -4.74 7.34 10.90
C ARG A 23 -5.65 8.33 10.21
N VAL A 24 -6.24 7.92 9.09
CA VAL A 24 -7.23 8.69 8.38
C VAL A 24 -8.61 8.12 8.69
N ILE A 25 -9.45 8.93 9.33
CA ILE A 25 -10.84 8.57 9.65
C ILE A 25 -11.77 9.40 8.77
N MET A 26 -12.70 8.73 8.10
CA MET A 26 -13.68 9.39 7.23
C MET A 26 -15.05 8.72 7.25
N SER A 27 -16.06 9.47 6.79
CA SER A 27 -17.42 8.97 6.61
C SER A 27 -17.50 7.94 5.47
N PRO A 28 -18.53 7.07 5.45
CA PRO A 28 -18.78 6.16 4.33
C PRO A 28 -18.89 6.85 2.97
N ALA A 29 -19.52 8.03 2.94
CA ALA A 29 -19.68 8.80 1.71
C ALA A 29 -18.33 9.29 1.16
N HIS A 30 -17.45 9.81 2.01
CA HIS A 30 -16.12 10.24 1.60
C HIS A 30 -15.23 9.08 1.14
N ALA A 31 -15.31 7.92 1.81
CA ALA A 31 -14.59 6.73 1.37
C ALA A 31 -15.02 6.28 -0.04
N LYS A 32 -16.32 6.35 -0.34
CA LYS A 32 -16.85 6.02 -1.66
C LYS A 32 -16.37 7.00 -2.74
N ILE A 33 -16.28 8.28 -2.43
CA ILE A 33 -15.74 9.29 -3.35
C ILE A 33 -14.25 9.03 -3.60
N MET A 34 -13.47 8.81 -2.54
CA MET A 34 -12.04 8.50 -2.64
C MET A 34 -11.78 7.30 -3.55
N LEU A 35 -12.56 6.22 -3.41
CA LEU A 35 -12.42 5.04 -4.26
C LEU A 35 -12.59 5.40 -5.75
N LYS A 36 -13.68 6.08 -6.10
CA LYS A 36 -13.95 6.46 -7.50
C LYS A 36 -12.86 7.35 -8.09
N THR A 37 -12.42 8.36 -7.32
CA THR A 37 -11.34 9.25 -7.77
C THR A 37 -10.02 8.50 -7.94
N LEU A 38 -9.73 7.55 -7.06
CA LEU A 38 -8.53 6.72 -7.17
C LEU A 38 -8.56 5.82 -8.41
N GLU A 39 -9.70 5.18 -8.69
CA GLU A 39 -9.92 4.36 -9.89
C GLU A 39 -9.69 5.18 -11.18
N GLU A 40 -10.28 6.38 -11.26
CA GLU A 40 -10.10 7.29 -12.39
C GLU A 40 -8.63 7.72 -12.56
N ASN A 41 -7.95 8.04 -11.45
CA ASN A 41 -6.55 8.44 -11.47
C ASN A 41 -5.62 7.30 -11.92
N LEU A 42 -5.86 6.08 -11.45
CA LEU A 42 -5.10 4.90 -11.86
C LEU A 42 -5.27 4.63 -13.35
N LYS A 43 -6.52 4.64 -13.85
CA LYS A 43 -6.80 4.49 -15.27
C LYS A 43 -6.07 5.55 -16.11
N ASN A 44 -6.17 6.82 -15.71
CA ASN A 44 -5.51 7.92 -16.41
C ASN A 44 -3.98 7.80 -16.38
N PHE A 45 -3.41 7.27 -15.30
CA PHE A 45 -1.99 6.98 -15.20
C PHE A 45 -1.59 5.87 -16.17
N GLU A 46 -2.29 4.73 -16.14
CA GLU A 46 -1.97 3.58 -17.00
C GLU A 46 -2.16 3.87 -18.49
N ASP A 47 -3.20 4.62 -18.87
CA ASP A 47 -3.41 5.08 -20.25
C ASP A 47 -2.22 5.91 -20.77
N ARG A 48 -1.51 6.63 -19.87
CA ARG A 48 -0.41 7.54 -20.22
C ARG A 48 0.97 6.90 -20.12
N PHE A 49 1.18 6.01 -19.15
CA PHE A 49 2.50 5.49 -18.79
C PHE A 49 2.62 3.96 -18.98
N GLY A 50 1.53 3.29 -19.31
CA GLY A 50 1.46 1.83 -19.41
C GLY A 50 0.96 1.18 -18.11
N GLU A 51 0.61 -0.09 -18.22
CA GLU A 51 0.04 -0.90 -17.13
C GLU A 51 0.95 -0.98 -15.90
N ILE A 52 0.35 -0.82 -14.72
CA ILE A 52 1.02 -1.03 -13.44
C ILE A 52 1.18 -2.54 -13.24
N LYS A 53 2.41 -3.03 -13.42
CA LYS A 53 2.74 -4.42 -13.15
C LYS A 53 2.85 -4.63 -11.65
N LEU A 54 1.86 -5.31 -11.08
CA LEU A 54 1.96 -5.80 -9.71
C LEU A 54 2.94 -6.98 -9.67
N PRO A 55 3.85 -7.06 -8.68
CA PRO A 55 4.65 -8.24 -8.50
C PRO A 55 3.72 -9.44 -8.30
N GLU A 56 3.98 -10.54 -9.02
CA GLU A 56 3.25 -11.78 -8.80
C GLU A 56 3.43 -12.15 -7.33
N ALA A 57 2.33 -12.13 -6.57
CA ALA A 57 2.35 -12.62 -5.22
C ALA A 57 2.66 -14.12 -5.29
N GLU A 58 3.92 -14.50 -5.04
CA GLU A 58 4.25 -15.88 -4.73
C GLU A 58 3.37 -16.29 -3.54
N LYS A 59 2.30 -17.05 -3.84
CA LYS A 59 1.41 -17.60 -2.84
C LYS A 59 2.23 -18.47 -1.91
N GLY A 60 2.56 -17.96 -0.72
CA GLY A 60 2.96 -18.81 0.40
C GLY A 60 4.36 -18.64 0.98
N LYS A 61 4.97 -17.45 0.92
CA LYS A 61 5.97 -17.08 1.94
C LYS A 61 5.62 -15.70 2.47
N ALA A 62 5.41 -15.60 3.78
CA ALA A 62 5.44 -14.31 4.45
C ALA A 62 6.74 -13.63 4.00
N VAL A 63 6.60 -12.58 3.19
CA VAL A 63 7.74 -11.80 2.71
C VAL A 63 8.27 -11.06 3.93
N VAL A 64 9.19 -11.73 4.64
CA VAL A 64 10.30 -11.05 5.28
C VAL A 64 10.93 -10.21 4.17
N SER A 65 10.91 -8.88 4.38
CA SER A 65 11.50 -7.86 3.51
C SER A 65 12.81 -8.37 2.92
N SER A 66 12.77 -8.80 1.66
CA SER A 66 13.97 -8.96 0.87
C SER A 66 14.35 -7.58 0.40
N SER A 67 15.44 -7.08 0.97
CA SER A 67 16.32 -6.07 0.41
C SER A 67 16.35 -6.17 -1.12
N ASP A 68 15.65 -5.27 -1.81
CA ASP A 68 15.94 -4.81 -3.17
C ASP A 68 14.84 -3.86 -3.67
N GLN A 69 14.91 -2.61 -3.20
CA GLN A 69 14.58 -1.46 -4.04
C GLN A 69 15.67 -0.41 -3.80
N VAL A 70 16.47 -0.21 -4.85
CA VAL A 70 17.57 0.74 -4.94
C VAL A 70 17.03 2.15 -4.71
N TYR A 71 17.55 2.83 -3.68
CA TYR A 71 17.44 4.27 -3.56
C TYR A 71 18.20 4.90 -4.75
N ILE A 72 17.48 5.44 -5.72
CA ILE A 72 18.00 6.48 -6.60
C ILE A 72 17.71 7.82 -5.94
N GLY A 73 18.77 8.61 -5.78
CA GLY A 73 18.90 9.79 -4.91
C GLY A 73 17.86 10.89 -5.06
#